data_AF-A0A553ACZ3-F1
#
_entry.id   AF-A0A553ACZ3-F1
#
_cell.length_a   1.000
_cell.length_b   1.000
_cell.length_c   1.000
_cell.angle_alpha   90.00
_cell.angle_beta   90.00
_cell.angle_gamma   90.00
#
_symmetry.space_group_name_H-M   'P 1'
#
loop_
_entity.id
_entity.type
_entity.pdbx_description
1 polymer ?
#
loop_
_entity_poly.entity_id
_entity_poly.type
_entity_poly.pdbx_seq_one_letter_code
_entity_poly.pdbx_strand_id
1 'polypeptide(L)'
;MNVFKYLLLISFISISTVAQVVKKDSIKTEEISEENDTILGAPILLEEVIISKEKLSYESKKAYLILQNRVYKVYPYAKIASERLTVLNRTMANLKTNREKKKYLKIVEDYIENEFTEKLKKLSRKQGQILVKLIHRQTGNTTFDLIKEYKSGWKAFWSNSTAKLFDINLKTKYAPYDVNEDYLIETILERAFISGRLVRQESANPVDYDALMDHWYKKAATKK
;
A
#
# COMPACT_ATOMS: atom_id res chain seq x y z
N MET A 1 -9.17 -63.17 49.39
CA MET A 1 -8.32 -62.31 48.54
C MET A 1 -8.94 -62.31 47.15
N ASN A 2 -9.43 -61.16 46.65
CA ASN A 2 -9.90 -60.87 45.27
C ASN A 2 -11.20 -60.03 45.17
N VAL A 3 -11.78 -59.50 46.24
CA VAL A 3 -12.97 -58.61 46.12
C VAL A 3 -12.62 -57.13 46.26
N PHE A 4 -11.56 -56.78 47.00
CA PHE A 4 -11.12 -55.40 47.20
C PHE A 4 -10.38 -54.79 45.98
N LYS A 5 -9.89 -55.61 45.03
CA LYS A 5 -9.24 -55.15 43.79
C LYS A 5 -10.24 -54.65 42.74
N TYR A 6 -11.49 -55.09 42.77
CA TYR A 6 -12.51 -54.67 41.80
C TYR A 6 -13.26 -53.39 42.22
N LEU A 7 -13.26 -53.05 43.51
CA LEU A 7 -13.84 -51.79 44.02
C LEU A 7 -13.00 -50.55 43.63
N LEU A 8 -11.69 -50.70 43.42
CA LEU A 8 -10.82 -49.63 42.91
C LEU A 8 -10.89 -49.45 41.38
N LEU A 9 -11.45 -50.42 40.64
CA LEU A 9 -11.56 -50.35 39.18
C LEU A 9 -12.86 -49.64 38.72
N ILE A 10 -13.88 -49.59 39.56
CA ILE A 10 -15.18 -48.97 39.24
C ILE A 10 -15.18 -47.45 39.52
N SER A 11 -14.23 -46.96 40.32
CA SER A 11 -14.10 -45.52 40.61
C SER A 11 -13.49 -44.69 39.46
N PHE A 12 -12.92 -45.32 38.42
CA PHE A 12 -12.22 -44.60 37.35
C PHE A 12 -13.04 -44.36 36.07
N ILE A 13 -14.31 -44.81 36.03
CA ILE A 13 -15.14 -44.77 34.80
C ILE A 13 -16.23 -43.68 34.85
N SER A 14 -16.31 -42.89 35.93
CA SER A 14 -17.44 -41.96 36.14
C SER A 14 -17.15 -40.47 35.89
N ILE A 15 -16.12 -40.12 35.10
CA ILE A 15 -15.91 -38.72 34.70
C ILE A 15 -15.63 -38.63 33.20
N SER A 16 -16.69 -38.87 32.42
CA SER A 16 -16.78 -38.40 31.03
C SER A 16 -18.14 -37.73 30.86
N THR A 17 -18.35 -36.61 31.55
CA THR A 17 -19.42 -35.70 31.22
C THR A 17 -19.07 -35.02 29.89
N VAL A 18 -19.78 -35.38 28.83
CA VAL A 18 -19.75 -34.62 27.56
C VAL A 18 -20.48 -33.31 27.82
N ALA A 19 -19.73 -32.25 28.08
CA ALA A 19 -20.26 -30.90 28.06
C ALA A 19 -20.76 -30.59 26.64
N GLN A 20 -22.04 -30.28 26.50
CA GLN A 20 -22.57 -29.70 25.26
C GLN A 20 -21.86 -28.38 25.01
N VAL A 21 -21.11 -28.29 23.90
CA VAL A 21 -20.63 -27.01 23.38
C VAL A 21 -21.85 -26.26 22.87
N VAL A 22 -22.41 -25.38 23.70
CA VAL A 22 -23.25 -24.30 23.21
C VAL A 22 -22.36 -23.45 22.30
N LYS A 23 -22.65 -23.43 20.99
CA LYS A 23 -22.12 -22.41 20.08
C LYS A 23 -22.67 -21.07 20.55
N LYS A 24 -21.94 -20.43 21.45
CA LYS A 24 -22.09 -19.02 21.76
C LYS A 24 -21.33 -18.30 20.65
N ASP A 25 -22.05 -17.73 19.69
CA ASP A 25 -21.48 -16.81 18.70
C ASP A 25 -20.81 -15.67 19.48
N SER A 26 -19.51 -15.86 19.67
CA SER A 26 -18.64 -14.94 20.38
C SER A 26 -17.88 -14.25 19.28
N ILE A 27 -18.35 -13.06 18.92
CA ILE A 27 -17.52 -12.05 18.26
C ILE A 27 -16.22 -12.03 19.05
N LYS A 28 -15.11 -12.49 18.44
CA LYS A 28 -13.78 -12.36 19.01
C LYS A 28 -13.52 -10.88 19.20
N THR A 29 -13.79 -10.41 20.42
CA THR A 29 -13.12 -9.25 20.96
C THR A 29 -11.75 -9.78 21.33
N GLU A 30 -10.77 -9.53 20.47
CA GLU A 30 -9.38 -9.74 20.84
C GLU A 30 -9.09 -8.80 22.01
N GLU A 31 -8.90 -9.37 23.20
CA GLU A 31 -8.29 -8.69 24.33
C GLU A 31 -6.91 -8.20 23.87
N ILE A 32 -6.82 -6.89 23.63
CA ILE A 32 -5.56 -6.22 23.38
C ILE A 32 -4.83 -6.20 24.72
N SER A 33 -3.82 -7.05 24.84
CA SER A 33 -2.80 -6.95 25.87
C SER A 33 -2.24 -5.53 25.89
N GLU A 34 -2.47 -4.85 27.02
CA GLU A 34 -1.89 -3.54 27.33
C GLU A 34 -0.38 -3.68 27.53
N GLU A 35 0.38 -3.62 26.44
CA GLU A 35 1.78 -3.25 26.52
C GLU A 35 2.28 -2.65 25.19
N ASN A 36 2.41 -1.32 25.19
CA ASN A 36 3.28 -0.47 24.38
C ASN A 36 3.18 -0.47 22.84
N ASP A 37 2.95 0.76 22.34
CA ASP A 37 3.15 1.29 20.99
C ASP A 37 2.00 1.19 19.97
N THR A 38 1.16 2.24 19.99
CA THR A 38 0.50 2.91 18.84
C THR A 38 0.40 2.08 17.55
N ILE A 39 -0.35 0.99 17.58
CA ILE A 39 -0.93 0.44 16.36
C ILE A 39 -2.17 1.26 16.09
N LEU A 40 -2.06 2.16 15.12
CA LEU A 40 -3.18 2.87 14.49
C LEU A 40 -4.25 1.84 14.14
N GLY A 41 -5.27 1.71 14.99
CA GLY A 41 -6.45 0.91 14.72
C GLY A 41 -6.96 1.28 13.33
N ALA A 42 -7.19 0.27 12.48
CA ALA A 42 -7.62 0.48 11.11
C ALA A 42 -8.78 1.50 11.10
N PRO A 43 -8.67 2.63 10.39
CA PRO A 43 -9.71 3.64 10.40
C PRO A 43 -11.01 3.03 9.92
N ILE A 44 -12.07 3.22 10.71
CA ILE A 44 -13.44 2.79 10.42
C ILE A 44 -13.76 3.19 8.98
N LEU A 45 -13.96 2.19 8.12
CA LEU A 45 -14.32 2.39 6.72
C LEU A 45 -15.79 2.83 6.67
N LEU A 46 -16.05 4.12 6.75
CA LEU A 46 -17.33 4.66 6.29
C LEU A 46 -17.37 4.45 4.77
N GLU A 47 -18.35 3.68 4.29
CA GLU A 47 -18.62 3.53 2.86
C GLU A 47 -19.01 4.90 2.33
N GLU A 48 -18.12 5.52 1.55
CA GLU A 48 -18.43 6.77 0.87
C GLU A 48 -19.57 6.49 -0.12
N VAL A 49 -20.78 6.97 0.21
CA VAL A 49 -21.95 6.83 -0.64
C VAL A 49 -21.73 7.69 -1.88
N ILE A 50 -21.37 7.05 -2.98
CA ILE A 50 -21.35 7.69 -4.30
C ILE A 50 -22.81 7.95 -4.69
N ILE A 51 -23.30 9.18 -4.47
CA ILE A 51 -24.60 9.63 -4.99
C ILE A 51 -24.41 9.95 -6.49
N SER A 52 -24.20 8.94 -7.34
CA SER A 52 -24.25 9.12 -8.79
C SER A 52 -25.67 8.89 -9.28
N LYS A 53 -26.18 9.83 -10.10
CA LYS A 53 -27.53 9.79 -10.69
C LYS A 53 -27.74 8.58 -11.62
N GLU A 54 -26.67 7.99 -12.14
CA GLU A 54 -26.66 6.70 -12.84
C GLU A 54 -26.13 5.59 -11.90
N LYS A 55 -26.87 4.48 -11.79
CA LYS A 55 -26.39 3.28 -11.09
C LYS A 55 -25.17 2.75 -11.83
N LEU A 56 -23.99 2.84 -11.22
CA LEU A 56 -22.79 2.15 -11.71
C LEU A 56 -23.09 0.64 -11.82
N SER A 57 -22.59 0.00 -12.88
CA SER A 57 -22.59 -1.46 -12.96
C SER A 57 -21.86 -2.03 -11.74
N TYR A 58 -22.32 -3.19 -11.27
CA TYR A 58 -21.69 -3.92 -10.17
C TYR A 58 -20.18 -4.14 -10.41
N GLU A 59 -19.80 -4.44 -11.65
CA GLU A 59 -18.41 -4.65 -12.04
C GLU A 59 -17.57 -3.37 -11.92
N SER A 60 -18.13 -2.22 -12.34
CA SER A 60 -17.47 -0.92 -12.24
C SER A 60 -17.27 -0.50 -10.78
N LYS A 61 -18.29 -0.70 -9.93
CA LYS A 61 -18.17 -0.46 -8.48
C LYS A 61 -17.07 -1.32 -7.88
N LYS A 62 -17.06 -2.62 -8.20
CA LYS A 62 -16.04 -3.56 -7.73
C LYS A 62 -14.63 -3.16 -8.17
N ALA A 63 -14.46 -2.77 -9.44
CA ALA A 63 -13.17 -2.33 -9.97
C ALA A 63 -12.65 -1.07 -9.26
N TYR A 64 -13.51 -0.09 -9.00
CA TYR A 64 -13.16 1.11 -8.26
C TYR A 64 -12.72 0.80 -6.83
N LEU A 65 -13.47 -0.03 -6.09
CA LEU A 65 -13.10 -0.43 -4.73
C LEU A 65 -11.76 -1.18 -4.67
N ILE A 66 -11.47 -2.01 -5.68
CA ILE A 66 -10.17 -2.68 -5.79
C ILE A 66 -9.06 -1.65 -6.01
N LEU A 67 -9.26 -0.66 -6.88
CA LEU A 67 -8.30 0.42 -7.12
C LEU A 67 -8.07 1.24 -5.84
N GLN A 68 -9.15 1.64 -5.16
CA GLN A 68 -9.11 2.38 -3.90
C GLN A 68 -8.27 1.66 -2.83
N ASN A 69 -8.53 0.37 -2.61
CA ASN A 69 -7.74 -0.44 -1.67
C ASN A 69 -6.26 -0.50 -2.04
N ARG A 70 -5.94 -0.57 -3.34
CA ARG A 70 -4.55 -0.54 -3.80
C ARG A 70 -3.90 0.82 -3.56
N VAL A 71 -4.58 1.92 -3.84
CA VAL A 71 -4.08 3.29 -3.59
C VAL A 71 -3.79 3.48 -2.11
N TYR A 72 -4.73 3.13 -1.23
CA TYR A 72 -4.54 3.26 0.22
C TYR A 72 -3.39 2.43 0.76
N LYS A 73 -3.23 1.20 0.25
CA LYS A 73 -2.10 0.35 0.63
C LYS A 73 -0.77 0.91 0.13
N VAL A 74 -0.73 1.47 -1.08
CA VAL A 74 0.53 1.81 -1.77
C VAL A 74 1.02 3.22 -1.43
N TYR A 75 0.11 4.17 -1.22
CA TYR A 75 0.46 5.58 -1.05
C TYR A 75 1.47 5.85 0.09
N PRO A 76 1.36 5.26 1.29
CA PRO A 76 2.36 5.47 2.34
C PRO A 76 3.79 5.10 1.92
N TYR A 77 3.93 4.03 1.13
CA TYR A 77 5.24 3.63 0.57
C TYR A 77 5.72 4.61 -0.49
N ALA A 78 4.82 5.08 -1.37
CA ALA A 78 5.16 6.07 -2.38
C ALA A 78 5.69 7.35 -1.74
N LYS A 79 4.99 7.87 -0.73
CA LYS A 79 5.39 9.08 0.02
C LYS A 79 6.81 8.98 0.56
N ILE A 80 7.11 7.91 1.30
CA ILE A 80 8.44 7.73 1.89
C ILE A 80 9.50 7.51 0.80
N ALA A 81 9.20 6.69 -0.21
CA ALA A 81 10.14 6.45 -1.31
C ALA A 81 10.50 7.74 -2.06
N SER A 82 9.51 8.57 -2.37
CA SER A 82 9.70 9.87 -3.02
C SER A 82 10.55 10.82 -2.19
N GLU A 83 10.30 10.90 -0.87
CA GLU A 83 11.11 11.71 0.04
C GLU A 83 12.57 11.22 0.04
N ARG A 84 12.80 9.91 0.18
CA ARG A 84 14.15 9.32 0.21
C ARG A 84 14.89 9.49 -1.10
N LEU A 85 14.24 9.24 -2.24
CA LEU A 85 14.85 9.42 -3.56
C LEU A 85 15.17 10.89 -3.85
N THR A 86 14.32 11.81 -3.40
CA THR A 86 14.57 13.26 -3.54
C THR A 86 15.76 13.69 -2.69
N VAL A 87 15.83 13.24 -1.44
CA VAL A 87 16.95 13.53 -0.54
C VAL A 87 18.24 12.91 -1.07
N LEU A 88 18.19 11.69 -1.62
CA LEU A 88 19.34 11.05 -2.27
C LEU A 88 19.85 11.91 -3.42
N ASN A 89 18.98 12.31 -4.35
CA ASN A 89 19.40 13.09 -5.52
C ASN A 89 19.95 14.47 -5.11
N ARG A 90 19.31 15.16 -4.15
CA ARG A 90 19.82 16.44 -3.63
C ARG A 90 21.19 16.27 -2.97
N THR A 91 21.38 15.24 -2.15
CA THR A 91 22.65 15.03 -1.45
C THR A 91 23.74 14.68 -2.44
N MET A 92 23.44 13.82 -3.42
CA MET A 92 24.36 13.42 -4.49
C MET A 92 24.88 14.59 -5.30
N ALA A 93 24.01 15.57 -5.61
CA ALA A 93 24.38 16.77 -6.34
C ALA A 93 25.47 17.58 -5.62
N ASN A 94 25.55 17.48 -4.29
CA ASN A 94 26.52 18.21 -3.46
C ASN A 94 27.83 17.43 -3.20
N LEU A 95 27.90 16.14 -3.55
CA LEU A 95 29.09 15.32 -3.33
C LEU A 95 30.12 15.53 -4.44
N LYS A 96 31.38 15.79 -4.06
CA LYS A 96 32.45 16.16 -4.99
C LYS A 96 33.11 14.96 -5.65
N THR A 97 33.27 13.86 -4.91
CA THR A 97 34.04 12.69 -5.37
C THR A 97 33.16 11.47 -5.64
N ASN A 98 33.58 10.64 -6.60
CA ASN A 98 32.90 9.37 -6.89
C ASN A 98 32.91 8.41 -5.69
N ARG A 99 33.93 8.49 -4.82
CA ARG A 99 34.03 7.68 -3.60
C ARG A 99 32.95 8.04 -2.59
N GLU A 100 32.71 9.33 -2.36
CA GLU A 100 31.64 9.81 -1.48
C GLU A 100 30.27 9.42 -2.03
N LYS A 101 30.04 9.62 -3.34
CA LYS A 101 28.80 9.22 -4.01
C LYS A 101 28.52 7.72 -3.83
N LYS A 102 29.52 6.87 -4.06
CA LYS A 102 29.39 5.42 -3.86
C LYS A 102 29.10 5.05 -2.41
N LYS A 103 29.78 5.70 -1.44
CA LYS A 103 29.56 5.44 -0.01
C LYS A 103 28.14 5.81 0.42
N TYR A 104 27.67 7.00 0.05
CA TYR A 104 26.34 7.45 0.43
C TYR A 104 25.24 6.68 -0.32
N LEU A 105 25.44 6.35 -1.60
CA LEU A 105 24.52 5.48 -2.33
C LEU A 105 24.33 4.16 -1.58
N LYS A 106 25.41 3.52 -1.15
CA LYS A 106 25.34 2.27 -0.38
C LYS A 106 24.55 2.42 0.92
N ILE A 107 24.74 3.53 1.65
CA ILE A 107 23.98 3.80 2.89
C ILE A 107 22.47 3.88 2.60
N VAL A 108 22.08 4.55 1.51
CA VAL A 108 20.67 4.68 1.15
C VAL A 108 20.12 3.35 0.63
N GLU A 109 20.88 2.61 -0.18
CA GLU A 109 20.52 1.26 -0.63
C GLU A 109 20.28 0.34 0.57
N ASP A 110 21.22 0.26 1.51
CA ASP A 110 21.11 -0.58 2.73
C ASP A 110 19.88 -0.18 3.57
N TYR A 111 19.61 1.12 3.73
CA TYR A 111 18.42 1.60 4.44
C TYR A 111 17.13 1.18 3.74
N ILE A 112 17.04 1.38 2.42
CA ILE A 112 15.86 1.03 1.64
C ILE A 112 15.64 -0.49 1.66
N GLU A 113 16.72 -1.26 1.56
CA GLU A 113 16.68 -2.70 1.58
C GLU A 113 16.14 -3.22 2.92
N ASN A 114 16.64 -2.72 4.04
CA ASN A 114 16.19 -3.15 5.36
C ASN A 114 14.74 -2.73 5.64
N GLU A 115 14.35 -1.52 5.25
CA GLU A 115 13.03 -0.96 5.59
C GLU A 115 11.90 -1.37 4.65
N PHE A 116 12.20 -1.57 3.36
CA PHE A 116 11.18 -1.67 2.31
C PHE A 116 11.20 -2.97 1.53
N THR A 117 12.27 -3.77 1.54
CA THR A 117 12.34 -5.02 0.75
C THR A 117 11.16 -5.94 0.96
N GLU A 118 10.89 -6.31 2.21
CA GLU A 118 9.82 -7.25 2.54
C GLU A 118 8.43 -6.66 2.26
N LYS A 119 8.30 -5.33 2.36
CA LYS A 119 7.05 -4.63 2.06
C LYS A 119 6.81 -4.58 0.54
N LEU A 120 7.85 -4.31 -0.24
CA LEU A 120 7.82 -4.24 -1.70
C LEU A 120 7.63 -5.62 -2.33
N LYS A 121 8.24 -6.68 -1.76
CA LYS A 121 8.00 -8.09 -2.12
C LYS A 121 6.53 -8.50 -2.05
N LYS A 122 5.81 -7.97 -1.05
CA LYS A 122 4.39 -8.25 -0.79
C LYS A 122 3.45 -7.46 -1.70
N LEU A 123 3.95 -6.56 -2.53
CA LEU A 123 3.13 -5.86 -3.51
C LEU A 123 2.85 -6.74 -4.72
N SER A 124 1.59 -6.77 -5.14
CA SER A 124 1.21 -7.30 -6.45
C SER A 124 1.75 -6.42 -7.59
N ARG A 125 1.85 -6.96 -8.80
CA ARG A 125 2.24 -6.20 -10.00
C ARG A 125 1.41 -4.91 -10.18
N LYS A 126 0.09 -4.97 -9.97
CA LYS A 126 -0.79 -3.79 -10.08
C LYS A 126 -0.53 -2.74 -8.99
N GLN A 127 -0.23 -3.16 -7.77
CA GLN A 127 0.17 -2.24 -6.71
C GLN A 127 1.53 -1.58 -7.01
N GLY A 128 2.45 -2.34 -7.60
CA GLY A 128 3.71 -1.81 -8.11
C GLY A 128 3.55 -0.74 -9.19
N GLN A 129 2.59 -0.92 -10.10
CA GLN A 129 2.30 0.05 -11.16
C GLN A 129 1.83 1.37 -10.56
N ILE A 130 0.94 1.29 -9.55
CA ILE A 130 0.48 2.45 -8.79
C ILE A 130 1.64 3.10 -8.02
N LEU A 131 2.56 2.32 -7.44
CA LEU A 131 3.71 2.84 -6.72
C LEU A 131 4.58 3.75 -7.60
N VAL A 132 4.96 3.27 -8.79
CA VAL A 132 5.79 4.03 -9.75
C VAL A 132 5.09 5.32 -10.18
N LYS A 133 3.78 5.24 -10.45
CA LYS A 133 2.94 6.40 -10.79
C LYS A 133 2.90 7.44 -9.66
N LEU A 134 2.68 7.01 -8.42
CA LEU A 134 2.64 7.91 -7.27
C LEU A 134 4.00 8.55 -6.96
N ILE A 135 5.10 7.82 -7.17
CA ILE A 135 6.45 8.41 -7.09
C ILE A 135 6.63 9.52 -8.13
N HIS A 136 6.18 9.29 -9.37
CA HIS A 136 6.20 10.33 -10.41
C HIS A 136 5.31 11.52 -10.04
N ARG A 137 4.09 11.28 -9.49
CA ARG A 137 3.20 12.34 -9.00
C ARG A 137 3.91 13.25 -7.97
N GLN A 138 4.63 12.65 -7.03
CA GLN A 138 5.26 13.37 -5.91
C GLN A 138 6.59 14.04 -6.28
N THR A 139 7.36 13.46 -7.19
CA THR A 139 8.72 13.93 -7.51
C THR A 139 8.87 14.61 -8.87
N GLY A 140 7.88 14.45 -9.76
CA GLY A 140 7.92 14.94 -11.14
C GLY A 140 8.89 14.17 -12.04
N ASN A 141 9.63 13.21 -11.49
CA ASN A 141 10.62 12.41 -12.19
C ASN A 141 10.16 10.96 -12.23
N THR A 142 10.46 10.24 -13.30
CA THR A 142 10.14 8.81 -13.33
C THR A 142 11.03 8.07 -12.33
N THR A 143 10.56 6.94 -11.80
CA THR A 143 11.39 6.12 -10.91
C THR A 143 12.69 5.70 -11.62
N PHE A 144 12.64 5.48 -12.93
CA PHE A 144 13.83 5.24 -13.75
C PHE A 144 14.81 6.41 -13.69
N ASP A 145 14.35 7.66 -13.84
CA ASP A 145 15.22 8.85 -13.81
C ASP A 145 15.87 9.02 -12.44
N LEU A 146 15.10 8.82 -11.36
CA LEU A 146 15.57 8.92 -9.97
C LEU A 146 16.69 7.91 -9.64
N ILE A 147 16.76 6.77 -10.33
CA ILE A 147 17.77 5.72 -10.10
C ILE A 147 18.75 5.56 -11.27
N LYS A 148 18.65 6.40 -12.32
CA LYS A 148 19.35 6.21 -13.61
C LYS A 148 20.87 6.24 -13.48
N GLU A 149 21.40 7.10 -12.61
CA GLU A 149 22.83 7.26 -12.37
C GLU A 149 23.42 6.14 -11.51
N TYR A 150 22.55 5.34 -10.89
CA TYR A 150 22.90 4.38 -9.85
C TYR A 150 22.49 2.95 -10.22
N LYS A 151 22.22 2.74 -11.51
CA LYS A 151 21.68 1.50 -12.08
C LYS A 151 22.41 0.23 -11.67
N SER A 152 23.71 0.26 -11.41
CA SER A 152 24.47 -0.94 -11.06
C SER A 152 24.14 -1.46 -9.66
N GLY A 153 24.14 -0.60 -8.63
CA GLY A 153 23.77 -0.97 -7.26
C GLY A 153 22.27 -1.21 -7.13
N TRP A 154 21.47 -0.30 -7.70
CA TRP A 154 20.03 -0.45 -7.72
C TRP A 154 19.58 -1.65 -8.54
N LYS A 155 20.18 -2.02 -9.68
CA LYS A 155 19.74 -3.24 -10.41
C LYS A 155 19.93 -4.50 -9.56
N ALA A 156 20.99 -4.57 -8.75
CA ALA A 156 21.30 -5.72 -7.91
C ALA A 156 20.33 -5.85 -6.71
N PHE A 157 19.98 -4.74 -6.06
CA PHE A 157 18.97 -4.69 -4.98
C PHE A 157 17.64 -5.35 -5.40
N TRP A 158 17.35 -5.28 -6.68
CA TRP A 158 16.00 -5.08 -7.18
C TRP A 158 15.73 -6.31 -8.11
N SER A 159 16.79 -6.92 -8.66
CA SER A 159 16.80 -8.23 -9.33
C SER A 159 16.44 -9.40 -8.42
N ASN A 160 16.84 -9.40 -7.16
CA ASN A 160 16.61 -10.53 -6.25
C ASN A 160 15.39 -10.33 -5.36
N SER A 161 15.21 -9.10 -4.85
CA SER A 161 14.16 -8.82 -3.88
C SER A 161 12.83 -8.46 -4.52
N THR A 162 12.81 -7.86 -5.72
CA THR A 162 11.57 -7.24 -6.21
C THR A 162 11.32 -7.46 -7.69
N ALA A 163 11.72 -8.62 -8.23
CA ALA A 163 11.58 -8.98 -9.64
C ALA A 163 10.16 -8.72 -10.23
N LYS A 164 9.10 -8.85 -9.43
CA LYS A 164 7.72 -8.50 -9.85
C LYS A 164 7.51 -7.01 -10.12
N LEU A 165 8.23 -6.13 -9.42
CA LEU A 165 8.29 -4.70 -9.71
C LEU A 165 9.21 -4.38 -10.90
N PHE A 166 10.19 -5.23 -11.23
CA PHE A 166 11.05 -5.04 -12.42
C PHE A 166 10.34 -5.24 -13.75
N ASP A 167 9.33 -6.09 -13.75
CA ASP A 167 8.45 -6.28 -14.91
C ASP A 167 7.52 -5.07 -15.15
N ILE A 168 7.65 -4.04 -14.31
CA ILE A 168 6.88 -2.80 -14.43
C ILE A 168 7.78 -1.76 -15.09
N ASN A 169 7.18 -1.02 -16.01
CA ASN A 169 7.88 0.06 -16.68
C ASN A 169 8.16 1.20 -15.68
N LEU A 170 9.39 1.29 -15.17
CA LEU A 170 9.84 2.34 -14.23
C LEU A 170 9.84 3.76 -14.86
N LYS A 171 9.64 3.85 -16.18
CA LYS A 171 9.47 5.12 -16.91
C LYS A 171 8.01 5.57 -16.99
N THR A 172 7.09 4.82 -16.39
CA THR A 172 5.66 5.17 -16.37
C THR A 172 5.47 6.53 -15.70
N LYS A 173 4.79 7.43 -16.40
CA LYS A 173 4.42 8.74 -15.89
C LYS A 173 3.00 8.70 -15.30
N TYR A 174 2.73 9.64 -14.42
CA TYR A 174 1.39 9.91 -13.91
C TYR A 174 0.73 11.01 -14.74
N ALA A 175 -0.39 10.69 -15.38
CA ALA A 175 -1.06 11.55 -16.36
C ALA A 175 -2.59 11.52 -16.14
N PRO A 176 -3.11 12.19 -15.10
CA PRO A 176 -4.52 12.11 -14.72
C PRO A 176 -5.48 12.68 -15.78
N TYR A 177 -5.05 13.61 -16.64
CA TYR A 177 -5.86 14.13 -17.73
C TYR A 177 -6.01 13.14 -18.89
N ASP A 178 -4.98 12.33 -19.14
CA ASP A 178 -4.95 11.43 -20.30
C ASP A 178 -5.45 10.02 -19.96
N VAL A 179 -5.08 9.53 -18.77
CA VAL A 179 -5.28 8.14 -18.33
C VAL A 179 -6.39 8.06 -17.29
N ASN A 180 -7.45 7.30 -17.59
CA ASN A 180 -8.61 7.19 -16.70
C ASN A 180 -8.27 6.58 -15.33
N GLU A 181 -7.40 5.57 -15.30
CA GLU A 181 -6.93 5.00 -14.02
C GLU A 181 -6.23 6.06 -13.16
N ASP A 182 -5.45 6.97 -13.77
CA ASP A 182 -4.72 8.01 -13.04
C ASP A 182 -5.67 9.08 -12.50
N TYR A 183 -6.70 9.44 -13.26
CA TYR A 183 -7.81 10.28 -12.79
C TYR A 183 -8.53 9.67 -11.57
N LEU A 184 -8.85 8.38 -11.64
CA LEU A 184 -9.50 7.69 -10.53
C LEU A 184 -8.58 7.62 -9.31
N ILE A 185 -7.28 7.40 -9.52
CA ILE A 185 -6.27 7.48 -8.44
C ILE A 185 -6.27 8.88 -7.82
N GLU A 186 -6.29 9.95 -8.62
CA GLU A 186 -6.28 11.34 -8.10
C GLU A 186 -7.54 11.63 -7.30
N THR A 187 -8.70 11.17 -7.78
CA THR A 187 -9.98 11.24 -7.06
C THR A 187 -9.91 10.52 -5.71
N ILE A 188 -9.33 9.31 -5.68
CA ILE A 188 -9.18 8.54 -4.43
C ILE A 188 -8.24 9.27 -3.45
N LEU A 189 -7.15 9.87 -3.95
CA LEU A 189 -6.20 10.61 -3.13
C LEU A 189 -6.84 11.86 -2.54
N GLU A 190 -7.50 12.68 -3.35
CA GLU A 190 -8.13 13.92 -2.90
C GLU A 190 -9.16 13.66 -1.79
N ARG A 191 -10.04 12.68 -2.00
CA ARG A 191 -11.01 12.23 -0.98
C ARG A 191 -10.33 11.72 0.29
N ALA A 192 -9.23 10.98 0.14
CA ALA A 192 -8.49 10.45 1.27
C ALA A 192 -7.73 11.54 2.05
N PHE A 193 -7.32 12.62 1.40
CA PHE A 193 -6.74 13.78 2.05
C PHE A 193 -7.80 14.60 2.79
N ILE A 194 -8.95 14.86 2.15
CA ILE A 194 -10.08 15.58 2.74
C ILE A 194 -10.61 14.84 3.98
N SER A 195 -10.76 13.52 3.90
CA SER A 195 -11.20 12.69 5.02
C SER A 195 -10.14 12.46 6.10
N GLY A 196 -8.89 12.89 5.89
CA GLY A 196 -7.78 12.64 6.81
C GLY A 196 -7.27 11.18 6.83
N ARG A 197 -7.76 10.32 5.93
CA ARG A 197 -7.32 8.92 5.83
C ARG A 197 -5.86 8.79 5.41
N LEU A 198 -5.37 9.69 4.56
CA LEU A 198 -3.99 9.74 4.11
C LEU A 198 -3.38 11.10 4.45
N VAL A 199 -2.10 11.09 4.80
CA VAL A 199 -1.33 12.32 5.00
C VAL A 199 -1.04 12.95 3.64
N ARG A 200 -1.52 14.18 3.44
CA ARG A 200 -1.31 14.93 2.20
C ARG A 200 0.19 15.13 1.96
N GLN A 201 0.58 14.93 0.70
CA GLN A 201 1.88 15.31 0.17
C GLN A 201 1.64 15.98 -1.17
N GLU A 202 2.21 17.16 -1.33
CA GLU A 202 2.10 17.94 -2.55
C GLU A 202 2.68 17.16 -3.74
N SER A 203 1.99 17.23 -4.87
CA SER A 203 2.52 16.73 -6.13
C SER A 203 3.55 17.71 -6.68
N ALA A 204 4.54 17.20 -7.40
CA ALA A 204 5.52 18.05 -8.07
C ALA A 204 4.87 18.95 -9.12
N ASN A 205 3.82 18.45 -9.77
CA ASN A 205 2.94 19.20 -10.65
C ASN A 205 1.57 19.26 -9.98
N PRO A 206 1.18 20.40 -9.36
CA PRO A 206 -0.14 20.56 -8.76
C PRO A 206 -1.25 20.25 -9.76
N VAL A 207 -2.23 19.47 -9.32
CA VAL A 207 -3.40 19.11 -10.13
C VAL A 207 -4.59 19.88 -9.57
N ASP A 208 -5.15 20.77 -10.37
CA ASP A 208 -6.47 21.34 -10.09
C ASP A 208 -7.51 20.23 -10.26
N TYR A 209 -8.07 19.77 -9.14
CA TYR A 209 -9.00 18.64 -9.12
C TYR A 209 -10.34 18.98 -9.77
N ASP A 210 -10.83 20.22 -9.63
CA ASP A 210 -12.09 20.65 -10.20
C ASP A 210 -11.99 20.72 -11.73
N ALA A 211 -10.89 21.30 -12.24
CA ALA A 211 -10.60 21.32 -13.67
C ALA A 211 -10.42 19.91 -14.25
N LEU A 212 -9.78 19.01 -13.49
CA LEU A 212 -9.62 17.60 -13.87
C LEU A 212 -10.99 16.89 -13.96
N MET A 213 -11.86 17.09 -12.97
CA MET A 213 -13.21 16.52 -12.95
C MET A 213 -14.01 16.99 -14.17
N ASP A 214 -14.00 18.29 -14.44
CA ASP A 214 -14.67 18.91 -15.59
C ASP A 214 -14.18 18.35 -16.92
N HIS A 215 -12.86 18.16 -17.07
CA HIS A 215 -12.26 17.55 -18.25
C HIS A 215 -12.84 16.15 -18.51
N TRP A 216 -12.91 15.30 -17.49
CA TRP A 216 -13.44 13.94 -17.63
C TRP A 216 -14.97 13.91 -17.82
N TYR A 217 -15.70 14.83 -17.19
CA TYR A 217 -17.13 14.99 -17.40
C TYR A 217 -17.46 15.35 -18.85
N LYS A 218 -16.77 16.36 -19.41
CA LYS A 218 -16.92 16.76 -20.83
C LYS A 218 -16.57 15.62 -21.77
N LYS A 219 -15.46 14.91 -21.53
CA LYS A 219 -15.02 13.76 -22.33
C LYS A 219 -16.02 12.60 -22.30
N ALA A 220 -16.72 12.39 -21.19
CA ALA A 220 -17.77 11.39 -21.08
C ALA A 220 -19.05 11.82 -21.81
N ALA A 221 -19.41 13.10 -21.74
CA ALA A 221 -20.58 13.65 -22.43
C ALA A 221 -20.44 13.59 -23.96
N THR A 222 -19.25 13.82 -24.51
CA THR A 222 -18.98 13.74 -25.95
C THR A 222 -18.96 12.31 -26.53
N LYS A 223 -18.96 11.29 -25.67
CA LYS A 223 -18.93 9.87 -26.09
C LYS A 223 -20.31 9.21 -26.11
N LYS A 224 -21.34 9.88 -25.57
CA LYS A 224 -22.74 9.49 -25.72
C LYS A 224 -23.27 10.03 -27.04
#